data_AF-A0A7R9AHF3-F1
#
_entry.id   AF-A0A7R9AHF3-F1
#
_cell.length_a   1.000
_cell.length_b   1.000
_cell.length_c   1.000
_cell.angle_alpha   90.00
_cell.angle_beta   90.00
_cell.angle_gamma   90.00
#
_symmetry.space_group_name_H-M   'P 1'
#
loop_
_entity.id
_entity.type
_entity.pdbx_description
1 polymer ?
#
loop_
_entity_poly.entity_id
_entity_poly.type
_entity_poly.pdbx_seq_one_letter_code
_entity_poly.pdbx_strand_id
1 'polypeptide(L)'
;MYMDFVGCAWGIRYIGYMMACFHAANSSCSFLSGWLVKYVDRLYIFIFAGLLHASTLLAMFFWHPTPDHAWAFFVVAGAWGICDAVWQAQVNGLLGVLSEGKEEAAFSAYKVTESVGFVLAYFISSRLCTVYKLGILMALLLSGVTAYFVLEFLLRKKRVSTRDRRSEKS
;
A
#
# COMPACT_ATOMS: atom_id res chain seq x y z
N MET A 1 6.17 -5.61 11.93
CA MET A 1 6.52 -4.21 12.20
C MET A 1 5.44 -3.45 12.96
N TYR A 2 4.27 -3.14 12.38
CA TYR A 2 3.15 -2.57 13.16
C TYR A 2 2.78 -3.47 14.35
N MET A 3 2.73 -4.79 14.11
CA MET A 3 2.47 -5.79 15.16
C MET A 3 3.53 -5.78 16.28
N ASP A 4 4.78 -5.47 15.96
CA ASP A 4 5.85 -5.41 16.97
C ASP A 4 5.70 -4.17 17.85
N PHE A 5 5.27 -3.04 17.26
CA PHE A 5 4.97 -1.81 17.97
C PHE A 5 3.79 -1.99 18.94
N VAL A 6 2.68 -2.58 18.47
CA VAL A 6 1.51 -2.90 19.29
C VAL A 6 1.85 -3.90 20.40
N GLY A 7 2.54 -4.99 20.02
CA GLY A 7 2.91 -6.04 20.96
C GLY A 7 3.78 -5.53 22.11
N CYS A 8 4.68 -4.58 21.81
CA CYS A 8 5.51 -3.93 22.82
C CYS A 8 4.73 -2.95 23.72
N ALA A 9 3.74 -2.23 23.16
CA ALA A 9 3.08 -1.15 23.89
C ALA A 9 1.83 -1.55 24.68
N TRP A 10 1.06 -2.51 24.17
CA TRP A 10 -0.24 -2.90 24.75
C TRP A 10 -0.35 -4.41 25.00
N GLY A 11 0.53 -5.19 24.39
CA GLY A 11 0.67 -6.61 24.68
C GLY A 11 0.14 -7.53 23.59
N ILE A 12 0.76 -8.72 23.52
CA ILE A 12 0.60 -9.69 22.43
C ILE A 12 -0.83 -10.23 22.32
N ARG A 13 -1.58 -10.28 23.43
CA ARG A 13 -2.95 -10.81 23.49
C ARG A 13 -3.93 -10.03 22.60
N TYR A 14 -3.66 -8.77 22.29
CA TYR A 14 -4.54 -7.92 21.49
C TYR A 14 -4.23 -7.92 19.99
N ILE A 15 -3.12 -8.53 19.57
CA ILE A 15 -2.69 -8.56 18.17
C ILE A 15 -3.74 -9.22 17.27
N GLY A 16 -4.36 -10.31 17.74
CA GLY A 16 -5.40 -11.02 16.97
C GLY A 16 -6.62 -10.15 16.67
N TYR A 17 -7.08 -9.36 17.65
CA TYR A 17 -8.21 -8.44 17.46
C TYR A 17 -7.88 -7.32 16.47
N MET A 18 -6.65 -6.81 16.50
CA MET A 18 -6.22 -5.79 15.53
C MET A 18 -6.06 -6.34 14.13
N MET A 19 -5.57 -7.57 13.98
CA MET A 19 -5.53 -8.26 12.69
C MET A 19 -6.93 -8.44 12.11
N ALA A 20 -7.92 -8.82 12.95
CA ALA A 20 -9.30 -8.90 12.50
C ALA A 20 -9.82 -7.54 11.99
N CYS A 21 -9.54 -6.46 12.72
CA CYS A 21 -9.92 -5.10 12.30
C CYS A 21 -9.23 -4.69 10.98
N PHE A 22 -7.93 -4.95 10.86
CA PHE A 22 -7.17 -4.73 9.63
C PHE A 22 -7.79 -5.48 8.44
N HIS A 23 -8.06 -6.78 8.59
CA HIS A 23 -8.63 -7.59 7.50
C HIS A 23 -10.06 -7.21 7.17
N ALA A 24 -10.87 -6.81 8.16
CA ALA A 24 -12.21 -6.29 7.92
C ALA A 24 -12.16 -4.99 7.11
N ALA A 25 -11.34 -4.02 7.53
CA ALA A 25 -11.16 -2.76 6.83
C ALA A 25 -10.61 -2.97 5.40
N ASN A 26 -9.63 -3.85 5.25
CA ASN A 26 -9.07 -4.22 3.96
C ASN A 26 -10.15 -4.81 3.03
N SER A 27 -10.91 -5.79 3.50
CA SER A 27 -11.97 -6.44 2.70
C SER A 27 -13.07 -5.45 2.29
N SER A 28 -13.53 -4.61 3.21
CA SER A 28 -14.51 -3.57 2.93
C SER A 28 -13.98 -2.55 1.92
N CYS A 29 -12.73 -2.12 2.08
CA CYS A 29 -12.10 -1.18 1.17
C CYS A 29 -11.85 -1.78 -0.21
N SER A 30 -11.44 -3.05 -0.31
CA SER A 30 -11.28 -3.73 -1.60
C SER A 30 -12.60 -3.79 -2.37
N PHE A 31 -13.70 -4.12 -1.71
CA PHE A 31 -15.03 -4.09 -2.32
C PHE A 31 -15.41 -2.69 -2.80
N LEU A 32 -15.22 -1.68 -1.94
CA LEU A 32 -15.53 -0.29 -2.29
C LEU A 32 -14.65 0.24 -3.42
N SER A 33 -13.36 -0.10 -3.45
CA SER A 33 -12.41 0.35 -4.46
C SER A 33 -12.81 -0.10 -5.87
N GLY A 34 -13.34 -1.32 -6.02
CA GLY A 34 -13.84 -1.81 -7.30
C GLY A 34 -15.02 -1.01 -7.84
N TRP A 35 -15.84 -0.45 -6.95
CA TRP A 35 -16.91 0.47 -7.32
C TRP A 35 -16.38 1.89 -7.57
N LEU A 36 -15.48 2.38 -6.71
CA LEU A 36 -14.96 3.74 -6.71
C LEU A 36 -14.13 4.08 -7.97
N VAL A 37 -13.44 3.08 -8.55
CA VAL A 37 -12.67 3.23 -9.80
C VAL A 37 -13.55 3.63 -10.99
N LYS A 38 -14.88 3.46 -10.91
CA LYS A 38 -15.81 3.93 -11.94
C LYS A 38 -16.04 5.45 -11.92
N TYR A 39 -15.79 6.09 -10.79
CA TYR A 39 -16.14 7.50 -10.56
C TYR A 39 -14.91 8.39 -10.36
N VAL A 40 -13.79 7.83 -9.90
CA VAL A 40 -12.60 8.60 -9.52
C VAL A 40 -11.39 8.08 -10.28
N ASP A 41 -10.59 8.99 -10.84
CA ASP A 41 -9.33 8.60 -11.48
C ASP A 41 -8.41 7.89 -10.49
N ARG A 42 -7.78 6.86 -11.02
CA ARG A 42 -6.81 6.00 -10.34
C ARG A 42 -5.78 6.77 -9.49
N LEU A 43 -5.29 7.88 -10.05
CA LEU A 43 -4.26 8.71 -9.46
C LEU A 43 -4.71 9.38 -8.16
N TYR A 44 -5.94 9.88 -8.09
CA TYR A 44 -6.43 10.55 -6.87
C TYR A 44 -6.61 9.56 -5.73
N ILE A 45 -7.13 8.37 -6.02
CA ILE A 45 -7.26 7.29 -5.03
C ILE A 45 -5.86 6.90 -4.51
N PHE A 46 -4.87 6.83 -5.42
CA PHE A 46 -3.49 6.51 -5.05
C PHE A 46 -2.87 7.59 -4.15
N ILE A 47 -3.01 8.87 -4.51
CA ILE A 47 -2.48 9.99 -3.70
C ILE A 47 -3.11 10.00 -2.31
N PHE A 48 -4.44 9.82 -2.23
CA PHE A 48 -5.15 9.79 -0.95
C PHE A 48 -4.62 8.67 -0.04
N ALA A 49 -4.46 7.46 -0.57
CA ALA A 49 -3.90 6.34 0.20
C ALA A 49 -2.45 6.59 0.62
N GLY A 50 -1.66 7.27 -0.21
CA GLY A 50 -0.28 7.65 0.10
C GLY A 50 -0.20 8.66 1.24
N LEU A 51 -1.04 9.69 1.22
CA LEU A 51 -1.14 10.67 2.30
C LEU A 51 -1.64 10.03 3.59
N LEU A 52 -2.66 9.17 3.50
CA LEU A 52 -3.18 8.44 4.64
C LEU A 52 -2.07 7.58 5.26
N HIS A 53 -1.38 6.76 4.46
CA HIS A 53 -0.31 5.88 4.94
C HIS A 53 0.86 6.68 5.55
N ALA A 54 1.28 7.77 4.91
CA ALA A 54 2.31 8.66 5.44
C ALA A 54 1.88 9.26 6.79
N SER A 55 0.62 9.71 6.91
CA SER A 55 0.08 10.23 8.17
C SER A 55 0.09 9.19 9.29
N THR A 56 -0.22 7.93 8.97
CA THR A 56 -0.18 6.83 9.94
C THR A 56 1.25 6.54 10.40
N LEU A 57 2.22 6.55 9.48
CA LEU A 57 3.64 6.36 9.81
C LEU A 57 4.20 7.51 10.64
N LEU A 58 3.83 8.76 10.30
CA LEU A 58 4.18 9.95 11.07
C LEU A 58 3.57 9.89 12.49
N ALA A 59 2.29 9.51 12.60
CA ALA A 59 1.64 9.32 13.88
C ALA A 59 2.38 8.29 14.73
N MET A 60 2.75 7.14 14.18
CA MET A 60 3.53 6.12 14.88
C MET A 60 4.95 6.56 15.26
N PHE A 61 5.53 7.48 14.50
CA PHE A 61 6.86 8.01 14.78
C PHE A 61 6.86 8.98 15.96
N PHE A 62 5.85 9.86 16.05
CA PHE A 62 5.77 10.86 17.12
C PHE A 62 5.00 10.38 18.36
N TRP A 63 4.05 9.45 18.18
CA TRP A 63 3.19 8.98 19.26
C TRP A 63 3.90 7.96 20.14
N HIS A 64 4.02 8.28 21.43
CA HIS A 64 4.43 7.31 22.44
C HIS A 64 3.20 6.49 22.86
N PRO A 65 3.17 5.18 22.59
CA PRO A 65 1.96 4.40 22.75
C PRO A 65 1.68 4.13 24.24
N THR A 66 0.68 4.85 24.77
CA THR A 66 0.14 4.62 26.12
C THR A 66 -1.07 3.67 26.07
N PRO A 67 -1.19 2.70 27.00
CA PRO A 67 -2.29 1.75 27.02
C PRO A 67 -3.68 2.38 27.26
N ASP A 68 -3.75 3.60 27.80
CA ASP A 68 -5.01 4.34 28.00
C ASP A 68 -5.71 4.73 26.68
N HIS A 69 -4.98 4.77 25.56
CA HIS A 69 -5.48 5.17 24.24
C HIS A 69 -5.71 3.96 23.34
N ALA A 70 -6.36 2.95 23.90
CA ALA A 70 -6.70 1.69 23.28
C ALA A 70 -7.31 1.80 21.86
N TRP A 71 -8.28 2.70 21.71
CA TRP A 71 -8.96 2.92 20.43
C TRP A 71 -8.01 3.36 19.30
N ALA A 72 -6.93 4.08 19.61
CA ALA A 72 -6.02 4.65 18.62
C ALA A 72 -5.32 3.56 17.79
N PHE A 73 -4.97 2.44 18.41
CA PHE A 73 -4.36 1.33 17.68
C PHE A 73 -5.35 0.65 16.72
N PHE A 74 -6.63 0.53 17.07
CA PHE A 74 -7.64 0.00 16.14
C PHE A 74 -7.84 0.94 14.94
N VAL A 75 -7.81 2.25 15.16
CA VAL A 75 -7.86 3.25 14.08
C VAL A 75 -6.66 3.10 13.16
N VAL A 76 -5.46 2.96 13.72
CA VAL A 76 -4.23 2.74 12.95
C VAL A 76 -4.28 1.42 12.17
N ALA A 77 -4.77 0.33 12.78
CA ALA A 77 -4.95 -0.95 12.10
C ALA A 77 -5.91 -0.84 10.91
N GLY A 78 -7.06 -0.17 11.11
CA GLY A 78 -8.04 0.07 10.06
C GLY A 78 -7.49 0.93 8.92
N ALA A 79 -6.80 2.03 9.26
CA ALA A 79 -6.16 2.89 8.28
C ALA A 79 -5.11 2.14 7.46
N TRP A 80 -4.29 1.30 8.11
CA TRP A 80 -3.31 0.46 7.42
C TRP A 80 -3.99 -0.54 6.48
N GLY A 81 -5.10 -1.15 6.90
CA GLY A 81 -5.90 -2.07 6.06
C GLY A 81 -6.49 -1.38 4.84
N ILE A 82 -6.98 -0.15 4.98
CA ILE A 82 -7.46 0.67 3.85
C ILE A 82 -6.32 0.96 2.87
N CYS A 83 -5.16 1.38 3.37
CA CYS A 83 -3.99 1.67 2.54
C CYS A 83 -3.52 0.41 1.77
N ASP A 84 -3.45 -0.74 2.43
CA ASP A 84 -3.05 -2.01 1.82
C ASP A 84 -4.01 -2.42 0.68
N ALA A 85 -5.31 -2.35 0.92
CA ALA A 85 -6.33 -2.63 -0.08
C ALA A 85 -6.15 -1.75 -1.32
N VAL A 86 -5.92 -0.45 -1.13
CA VAL A 86 -5.72 0.50 -2.24
C VAL A 86 -4.41 0.19 -2.97
N TRP A 87 -3.30 -0.01 -2.27
CA TRP A 87 -2.01 -0.34 -2.88
C TRP A 87 -2.09 -1.57 -3.77
N GLN A 88 -2.67 -2.65 -3.25
CA GLN A 88 -2.88 -3.87 -4.03
C GLN A 88 -3.77 -3.61 -5.25
N ALA A 89 -4.92 -2.94 -5.08
CA ALA A 89 -5.81 -2.66 -6.21
C ALA A 89 -5.12 -1.81 -7.31
N GLN A 90 -4.38 -0.78 -6.91
CA GLN A 90 -3.75 0.14 -7.85
C GLN A 90 -2.54 -0.47 -8.57
N VAL A 91 -1.70 -1.23 -7.88
CA VAL A 91 -0.54 -1.90 -8.47
C VAL A 91 -1.00 -3.00 -9.42
N ASN A 92 -1.96 -3.83 -9.00
CA ASN A 92 -2.52 -4.87 -9.87
C ASN A 92 -3.20 -4.29 -11.11
N GLY A 93 -3.97 -3.20 -10.93
CA GLY A 93 -4.59 -2.49 -12.05
C GLY A 93 -3.56 -1.90 -13.02
N LEU A 94 -2.41 -1.43 -12.53
CA LEU A 94 -1.33 -0.88 -13.36
C LEU A 94 -0.60 -1.98 -14.13
N LEU A 95 -0.31 -3.11 -13.48
CA LEU A 95 0.31 -4.28 -14.09
C LEU A 95 -0.52 -4.86 -15.25
N GLY A 96 -1.85 -4.91 -15.09
CA GLY A 96 -2.76 -5.35 -16.15
C GLY A 96 -2.65 -4.47 -17.41
N VAL A 97 -2.61 -3.15 -17.25
CA VAL A 97 -2.46 -2.22 -18.39
C VAL A 97 -1.06 -2.27 -18.99
N LEU A 98 -0.02 -2.45 -18.18
CA LEU A 98 1.37 -2.47 -18.67
C LEU A 98 1.69 -3.74 -19.47
N SER A 99 1.07 -4.86 -19.11
CA SER A 99 1.36 -6.20 -19.64
C SER A 99 0.23 -6.75 -20.50
N GLU A 100 -0.48 -5.90 -21.24
CA GLU A 100 -1.54 -6.31 -22.18
C GLU A 100 -1.07 -7.50 -23.05
N GLY A 101 -1.73 -8.65 -22.89
CA GLY A 101 -1.42 -9.90 -23.60
C GLY A 101 -0.42 -10.86 -22.92
N LYS A 102 0.22 -10.46 -21.81
CA LYS A 102 1.10 -11.31 -20.97
C LYS A 102 0.84 -11.14 -19.47
N GLU A 103 -0.43 -10.89 -19.13
CA GLU A 103 -0.87 -10.55 -17.79
C GLU A 103 -0.54 -11.65 -16.77
N GLU A 104 -0.81 -12.92 -17.09
CA GLU A 104 -0.60 -14.05 -16.18
C GLU A 104 0.86 -14.18 -15.72
N ALA A 105 1.82 -14.00 -16.63
CA ALA A 105 3.24 -14.06 -16.32
C ALA A 105 3.68 -12.88 -15.45
N ALA A 106 3.19 -11.67 -15.75
CA ALA A 106 3.50 -10.46 -14.99
C ALA A 106 2.92 -10.52 -13.57
N PHE A 107 1.67 -10.95 -13.41
CA PHE A 107 1.03 -11.14 -12.11
C PHE A 107 1.75 -12.20 -11.27
N SER A 108 2.12 -13.33 -11.89
CA SER A 108 2.87 -14.39 -11.21
C SER A 108 4.23 -13.89 -10.70
N ALA A 109 4.98 -13.18 -11.55
CA ALA A 109 6.26 -12.59 -11.16
C ALA A 109 6.12 -11.55 -10.03
N TYR A 110 5.06 -10.73 -10.08
CA TYR A 110 4.76 -9.77 -9.01
C TYR A 110 4.49 -10.47 -7.68
N LYS A 111 3.67 -11.53 -7.66
CA LYS A 111 3.37 -12.29 -6.44
C LYS A 111 4.59 -12.99 -5.83
N VAL A 112 5.50 -13.49 -6.66
CA VAL A 112 6.80 -14.01 -6.18
C VAL A 112 7.62 -12.89 -5.55
N THR A 113 7.70 -11.74 -6.21
CA THR A 113 8.45 -10.57 -5.70
C THR A 113 7.88 -10.07 -4.37
N GLU A 114 6.56 -10.00 -4.26
CA GLU A 114 5.84 -9.66 -3.03
C GLU A 114 6.19 -10.63 -1.89
N SER A 115 6.15 -11.93 -2.17
CA SER A 115 6.47 -12.98 -1.18
C SER A 115 7.92 -12.88 -0.68
N VAL A 116 8.87 -12.63 -1.60
CA VAL A 116 10.27 -12.38 -1.23
C VAL A 116 10.38 -11.15 -0.33
N GLY A 117 9.61 -10.10 -0.62
CA GLY A 117 9.51 -8.91 0.23
C GLY A 117 9.04 -9.23 1.65
N PHE A 118 8.01 -10.05 1.82
CA PHE A 118 7.54 -10.47 3.15
C PHE A 118 8.59 -11.28 3.92
N VAL A 119 9.29 -12.19 3.25
CA VAL A 119 10.38 -12.97 3.87
C VAL A 119 11.51 -12.04 4.34
N LEU A 120 11.97 -11.14 3.47
CA LEU A 120 13.00 -10.16 3.82
C LEU A 120 12.56 -9.27 4.99
N ALA A 121 11.32 -8.77 4.95
CA ALA A 121 10.77 -7.95 6.03
C ALA A 121 10.72 -8.69 7.37
N TYR A 122 10.38 -9.98 7.37
CA TYR A 122 10.39 -10.81 8.58
C TYR A 122 11.81 -10.92 9.18
N PHE A 123 12.82 -11.24 8.36
CA PHE A 123 14.21 -11.31 8.81
C PHE A 123 14.72 -9.98 9.36
N ILE A 124 14.50 -8.90 8.63
CA ILE A 124 14.87 -7.52 9.00
C ILE A 124 14.19 -7.12 10.32
N SER A 125 12.92 -7.51 10.51
CA SER A 125 12.17 -7.20 11.72
C SER A 125 12.78 -7.82 12.98
N SER A 126 13.38 -9.00 12.89
CA SER A 126 13.99 -9.68 14.05
C SER A 126 15.28 -9.02 14.54
N ARG A 127 15.94 -8.19 13.72
CA ARG A 127 17.30 -7.68 13.99
C ARG A 127 17.39 -6.18 14.29
N LEU A 128 16.40 -5.38 13.90
CA LEU A 128 16.48 -3.92 13.96
C LEU A 128 15.58 -3.32 15.05
N CYS A 129 16.01 -2.19 15.63
CA CYS A 129 15.17 -1.39 16.52
C CYS A 129 14.04 -0.69 15.75
N THR A 130 12.91 -0.45 16.42
CA THR A 130 11.67 0.11 15.84
C THR A 130 11.87 1.39 15.02
N VAL A 131 12.78 2.28 15.45
CA VAL A 131 13.08 3.55 14.75
C VAL A 131 13.65 3.31 13.35
N TYR A 132 14.61 2.39 13.19
CA TYR A 132 15.18 2.06 11.88
C TYR A 132 14.15 1.40 10.98
N LYS A 133 13.28 0.56 11.55
CA LYS A 133 12.20 -0.06 10.77
C LYS A 133 11.25 1.01 10.20
N LEU A 134 10.88 2.03 10.99
CA LEU A 134 10.05 3.16 10.54
C LEU A 134 10.72 3.96 9.43
N GLY A 135 12.03 4.22 9.54
CA GLY A 135 12.80 4.87 8.48
C GLY A 135 12.79 4.08 7.17
N ILE A 136 12.99 2.76 7.24
CA ILE A 136 12.95 1.87 6.06
C ILE A 136 11.56 1.89 5.40
N LEU A 137 10.47 1.82 6.18
CA LEU A 137 9.12 1.89 5.64
C LEU A 137 8.82 3.22 4.94
N MET A 138 9.25 4.34 5.53
CA MET A 138 9.09 5.65 4.88
C MET A 138 9.86 5.73 3.57
N ALA A 139 11.10 5.24 3.53
CA ALA A 139 11.89 5.20 2.30
C ALA A 139 11.24 4.30 1.23
N LEU A 140 10.74 3.12 1.62
CA LEU A 140 10.03 2.21 0.73
C LEU A 140 8.74 2.84 0.19
N LEU A 141 7.97 3.52 1.03
CA LEU A 141 6.75 4.22 0.63
C LEU A 141 7.06 5.29 -0.41
N LEU A 142 8.06 6.14 -0.16
CA LEU A 142 8.47 7.18 -1.10
C LEU A 142 8.96 6.60 -2.43
N SER A 143 9.78 5.54 -2.38
CA SER A 143 10.27 4.87 -3.58
C SER A 143 9.14 4.23 -4.39
N GLY A 144 8.19 3.57 -3.74
CA GLY A 144 7.01 2.96 -4.38
C GLY A 144 6.08 3.99 -4.99
N VAL A 145 5.80 5.09 -4.27
CA VAL A 145 4.99 6.20 -4.79
C VAL A 145 5.66 6.81 -6.02
N THR A 146 6.97 7.09 -5.95
CA THR A 146 7.72 7.66 -7.08
C THR A 146 7.70 6.73 -8.29
N ALA A 147 7.95 5.42 -8.09
CA ALA A 147 7.89 4.43 -9.16
C ALA A 147 6.51 4.36 -9.82
N TYR A 148 5.44 4.39 -9.02
CA TYR A 148 4.08 4.41 -9.53
C TYR A 148 3.80 5.65 -10.38
N PHE A 149 4.17 6.84 -9.90
CA PHE A 149 4.02 8.09 -10.65
C PHE A 149 4.79 8.08 -11.98
N VAL A 150 6.03 7.58 -11.98
CA VAL A 150 6.84 7.47 -13.19
C VAL A 150 6.17 6.53 -14.20
N LEU A 151 5.70 5.37 -13.77
CA LEU A 151 5.02 4.41 -14.65
C LEU A 151 3.71 4.98 -15.23
N GLU A 152 2.89 5.61 -14.39
CA GLU A 152 1.66 6.27 -14.82
C GLU A 152 1.94 7.39 -15.84
N PHE A 153 2.98 8.20 -15.62
CA PHE A 153 3.38 9.26 -16.55
C PHE A 153 3.85 8.68 -17.89
N LEU A 154 4.66 7.62 -17.88
CA LEU A 154 5.11 6.93 -19.08
C LEU A 154 3.94 6.33 -19.87
N LEU A 155 2.95 5.75 -19.18
CA LEU A 155 1.72 5.24 -19.81
C LEU A 155 0.89 6.35 -20.45
N ARG A 156 0.70 7.47 -19.75
CA ARG A 156 -0.01 8.64 -20.30
C ARG A 156 0.68 9.17 -21.56
N LYS A 157 2.02 9.30 -21.52
CA LYS A 157 2.81 9.74 -22.68
C LYS A 157 2.67 8.77 -23.86
N LYS A 158 2.73 7.45 -23.62
CA LYS A 158 2.55 6.42 -24.65
C LYS A 158 1.15 6.47 -25.28
N ARG A 159 0.11 6.73 -24.48
CA ARG A 159 -1.28 6.85 -24.97
C ARG A 159 -1.47 8.08 -25.86
N VAL A 160 -0.90 9.24 -25.47
CA VAL A 160 -0.94 10.46 -26.28
C VAL A 160 -0.21 10.25 -27.62
N SER A 161 1.02 9.72 -27.60
CA SER A 161 1.79 9.47 -28.82
C SER A 161 1.10 8.50 -29.79
N THR A 162 0.44 7.47 -29.27
CA THR A 162 -0.34 6.53 -30.11
C THR A 162 -1.56 7.21 -30.73
N ARG A 163 -2.21 8.13 -30.01
CA ARG A 163 -3.37 8.89 -30.50
C ARG A 163 -2.97 9.83 -31.63
N ASP A 164 -1.87 10.57 -31.48
CA ASP A 164 -1.37 11.51 -32.51
C ASP A 164 -0.99 10.77 -33.80
N ARG A 165 -0.34 9.60 -33.71
CA ARG A 165 -0.06 8.75 -34.87
C ARG A 165 -1.32 8.23 -35.58
N ARG A 166 -2.45 8.13 -34.87
CA ARG A 166 -3.72 7.68 -35.45
C ARG A 166 -4.46 8.82 -36.13
N SER A 167 -4.36 10.06 -35.62
CA SER A 167 -4.90 11.24 -36.30
C SER A 167 -4.12 11.63 -37.55
N GLU A 168 -2.82 11.34 -37.61
CA GLU A 168 -1.99 11.61 -38.79
C GLU A 168 -2.25 10.63 -39.96
N LYS A 169 -2.91 9.50 -39.68
CA LYS A 169 -3.25 8.47 -40.67
C LYS A 169 -4.72 8.51 -41.13
N SER A 170 -5.53 9.42 -40.60
CA SER A 170 -6.94 9.60 -40.95
C SER A 170 -7.13 10.85 -41.79
#